data_AF-A0AB34KC31-F1
#
_entry.id   AF-A0AB34KC31-F1
#
_cell.length_a   1.000
_cell.length_b   1.000
_cell.length_c   1.000
_cell.angle_alpha   90.00
_cell.angle_beta   90.00
_cell.angle_gamma   90.00
#
_symmetry.space_group_name_H-M   'P 1'
#
loop_
_entity.id
_entity.type
_entity.pdbx_description
1 polymer ?
#
loop_
_entity_poly.entity_id
_entity_poly.type
_entity_poly.pdbx_seq_one_letter_code
_entity_poly.pdbx_strand_id
1 'polypeptide(L)'
;MALNYDKWDHIDDSDDEARASDKRVQPLLESTKQQQQRDADAAVAERFAAYLRKHLKQEYPLAKRKLAAQFIGAQHRGESVSNIFRYNDICSFVARYSDELSDRSTTSMLCELHKRLIATVPSAELKNESNAIVKDCQTLIEAINALEACAQQGNAVIFYETVCNPSSSERARKLTERYERKEFAKRAMMKHLFKEDPSFGDNDFDDEEIPIGSSARKGKPKGSSFEDGDLYLLFAFVIAASAMVVGIYFYAHKLMIF
;
A
#
# COMPACT_ATOMS: atom_id res chain seq x y z
N MET A 1 -13.08 -39.32 40.90
CA MET A 1 -13.79 -38.21 40.23
C MET A 1 -14.21 -38.72 38.86
N ALA A 2 -15.47 -39.10 38.70
CA ALA A 2 -16.01 -39.50 37.40
C ALA A 2 -16.48 -38.24 36.67
N LEU A 3 -16.04 -38.06 35.42
CA LEU A 3 -16.46 -36.95 34.56
C LEU A 3 -17.91 -37.17 34.14
N ASN A 4 -18.79 -36.22 34.49
CA ASN A 4 -20.21 -36.26 34.12
C ASN A 4 -20.39 -35.74 32.68
N TYR A 5 -20.95 -36.57 31.80
CA TYR A 5 -21.20 -36.30 30.39
C TYR A 5 -22.67 -35.94 30.08
N ASP A 6 -23.54 -35.79 31.10
CA ASP A 6 -24.98 -35.48 30.95
C ASP A 6 -25.28 -34.23 30.11
N LYS A 7 -24.30 -33.31 29.96
CA LYS A 7 -24.46 -32.13 29.10
C LYS A 7 -24.45 -32.42 27.59
N TRP A 8 -23.99 -33.59 27.18
CA TRP A 8 -23.91 -33.98 25.76
C TRP A 8 -25.12 -34.81 25.32
N ASP A 9 -25.93 -35.31 26.25
CA ASP A 9 -27.13 -36.13 25.99
C ASP A 9 -28.37 -35.31 25.61
N HIS A 10 -28.25 -33.97 25.55
CA HIS A 10 -29.34 -33.05 25.22
C HIS A 10 -29.03 -32.19 23.99
N ILE A 11 -28.25 -32.72 23.04
CA ILE A 11 -28.20 -32.11 21.70
C ILE A 11 -29.54 -32.47 21.05
N ASP A 12 -30.40 -31.46 21.00
CA ASP A 12 -31.74 -31.53 20.42
C ASP A 12 -31.59 -31.60 18.89
N ASP A 13 -31.66 -32.81 18.34
CA ASP A 13 -31.58 -33.11 16.89
C ASP A 13 -32.91 -32.81 16.15
N SER A 14 -33.69 -31.85 16.66
CA SER A 14 -34.95 -31.42 16.06
C SER A 14 -34.68 -30.60 14.79
N ASP A 15 -34.55 -31.31 13.68
CA ASP A 15 -34.49 -30.83 12.29
C ASP A 15 -35.84 -30.22 11.85
N ASP A 16 -36.29 -29.19 12.55
CA ASP A 16 -37.40 -28.34 12.14
C ASP A 16 -36.82 -27.23 11.25
N GLU A 17 -36.77 -27.53 9.94
CA GLU A 17 -36.55 -26.61 8.82
C GLU A 17 -37.63 -25.50 8.80
N ALA A 18 -37.51 -24.58 9.76
CA ALA A 18 -38.24 -23.33 9.76
C ALA A 18 -37.66 -22.46 8.66
N ARG A 19 -38.27 -22.58 7.46
CA ARG A 19 -38.11 -21.71 6.27
C ARG A 19 -37.29 -20.47 6.57
N ALA A 20 -36.00 -20.55 6.28
CA ALA A 20 -35.06 -19.47 6.46
C ALA A 20 -35.66 -18.21 5.83
N SER A 21 -36.09 -17.27 6.69
CA SER A 21 -36.46 -15.95 6.24
C SER A 21 -35.30 -15.41 5.44
N ASP A 22 -35.60 -14.84 4.26
CA ASP A 22 -34.69 -14.20 3.30
C ASP A 22 -34.02 -12.92 3.88
N LYS A 23 -33.61 -12.98 5.15
CA LYS A 23 -32.82 -11.96 5.81
C LYS A 23 -31.39 -12.18 5.34
N ARG A 24 -30.98 -11.38 4.36
CA ARG A 24 -29.57 -11.05 4.12
C ARG A 24 -28.88 -10.99 5.48
N VAL A 25 -27.97 -11.93 5.74
CA VAL A 25 -27.10 -11.91 6.92
C VAL A 25 -26.37 -10.59 6.86
N GLN A 26 -26.81 -9.61 7.66
CA GLN A 26 -26.06 -8.37 7.81
C GLN A 26 -24.72 -8.78 8.41
N PRO A 27 -23.58 -8.37 7.81
CA PRO A 27 -22.28 -8.71 8.35
C PRO A 27 -22.22 -8.22 9.81
N LEU A 28 -21.98 -9.14 10.75
CA LEU A 28 -21.96 -8.88 12.20
C LEU A 28 -21.09 -7.65 12.57
N LEU A 29 -20.10 -7.34 11.74
CA LEU A 29 -19.11 -6.29 11.92
C LEU A 29 -19.61 -4.86 11.60
N GLU A 30 -20.65 -4.69 10.78
CA GLU A 30 -21.24 -3.35 10.52
C GLU A 30 -21.99 -2.80 11.76
N SER A 31 -22.47 -3.70 12.61
CA SER A 31 -23.26 -3.39 13.81
C SER A 31 -22.45 -2.80 14.97
N THR A 32 -21.11 -2.86 14.89
CA THR A 32 -20.21 -2.48 16.00
C THR A 32 -19.63 -1.07 15.86
N LYS A 33 -19.71 -0.45 14.67
CA LYS A 33 -19.11 0.87 14.45
C LYS A 33 -19.98 1.96 15.09
N GLN A 34 -19.46 2.57 16.14
CA GLN A 34 -20.16 3.61 16.89
C GLN A 34 -20.36 4.86 16.04
N GLN A 35 -21.43 5.62 16.32
CA GLN A 35 -21.73 6.86 15.59
C GLN A 35 -20.55 7.84 15.64
N GLN A 36 -19.89 7.97 16.79
CA GLN A 36 -18.70 8.81 16.97
C GLN A 36 -17.56 8.46 15.98
N GLN A 37 -17.39 7.18 15.66
CA GLN A 37 -16.38 6.74 14.70
C GLN A 37 -16.78 7.10 13.26
N ARG A 38 -18.07 7.02 12.93
CA ARG A 38 -18.60 7.44 11.63
C ARG A 38 -18.43 8.96 11.44
N ASP A 39 -18.69 9.74 12.48
CA ASP A 39 -18.53 11.19 12.46
C ASP A 39 -17.05 11.59 12.34
N ALA A 40 -16.15 10.86 13.02
CA ALA A 40 -14.71 11.06 12.88
C ALA A 40 -14.22 10.78 11.45
N ASP A 41 -14.68 9.70 10.82
CA ASP A 41 -14.35 9.40 9.43
C ASP A 41 -14.85 10.46 8.47
N ALA A 42 -16.09 10.93 8.68
CA ALA A 42 -16.68 12.00 7.89
C ALA A 42 -15.85 13.29 8.03
N ALA A 43 -15.42 13.65 9.24
CA ALA A 43 -14.57 14.82 9.46
C ALA A 43 -13.22 14.71 8.74
N VAL A 44 -12.60 13.53 8.74
CA VAL A 44 -11.36 13.27 7.99
C VAL A 44 -11.62 13.36 6.49
N ALA A 45 -12.68 12.73 6.00
CA ALA A 45 -13.05 12.79 4.60
C ALA A 45 -13.33 14.23 4.13
N GLU A 46 -14.02 15.03 4.93
CA GLU A 46 -14.28 16.44 4.62
C GLU A 46 -12.98 17.26 4.57
N ARG A 47 -12.07 17.04 5.53
CA ARG A 47 -10.74 17.67 5.55
C ARG A 47 -9.94 17.35 4.30
N PHE A 48 -9.86 16.07 3.92
CA PHE A 48 -9.14 15.66 2.70
C PHE A 48 -9.84 16.09 1.42
N ALA A 49 -11.18 16.14 1.40
CA ALA A 49 -11.91 16.71 0.27
C ALA A 49 -11.61 18.21 0.10
N ALA A 50 -11.41 18.94 1.20
CA ALA A 50 -10.98 20.33 1.17
C ALA A 50 -9.56 20.47 0.60
N TYR A 51 -8.60 19.62 1.01
CA TYR A 51 -7.26 19.62 0.43
C TYR A 51 -7.27 19.27 -1.06
N LEU A 52 -7.98 18.22 -1.47
CA LEU A 52 -8.12 17.84 -2.88
C LEU A 52 -8.78 18.95 -3.71
N ARG A 53 -9.72 19.70 -3.13
CA ARG A 53 -10.30 20.89 -3.77
C ARG A 53 -9.32 22.05 -3.85
N LYS A 54 -8.54 22.30 -2.80
CA LYS A 54 -7.58 23.40 -2.78
C LYS A 54 -6.43 23.16 -3.75
N HIS A 55 -5.92 21.93 -3.79
CA HIS A 55 -4.69 21.61 -4.51
C HIS A 55 -4.94 21.00 -5.88
N LEU A 56 -6.02 20.25 -6.10
CA LEU A 56 -6.18 19.39 -7.29
C LEU A 56 -7.51 19.59 -8.05
N LYS A 57 -8.22 20.71 -7.85
CA LYS A 57 -9.57 20.92 -8.43
C LYS A 57 -9.63 20.85 -9.95
N GLN A 58 -8.60 21.34 -10.65
CA GLN A 58 -8.58 21.43 -12.11
C GLN A 58 -8.08 20.14 -12.78
N GLU A 59 -7.30 19.34 -12.07
CA GLU A 59 -6.63 18.15 -12.62
C GLU A 59 -7.49 16.89 -12.53
N TYR A 60 -8.38 16.82 -11.54
CA TYR A 60 -9.17 15.62 -11.27
C TYR A 60 -10.68 15.90 -11.12
N PRO A 61 -11.56 15.03 -11.66
CA PRO A 61 -13.01 15.14 -11.51
C PRO A 61 -13.46 15.19 -10.05
N LEU A 62 -14.57 15.89 -9.78
CA LEU A 62 -15.12 16.03 -8.42
C LEU A 62 -15.46 14.67 -7.80
N ALA A 63 -16.06 13.76 -8.58
CA ALA A 63 -16.44 12.43 -8.12
C ALA A 63 -15.22 11.66 -7.58
N LYS A 64 -14.12 11.67 -8.35
CA LYS A 64 -12.86 11.00 -7.97
C LYS A 64 -12.24 11.59 -6.72
N ARG A 65 -12.22 12.92 -6.60
CA ARG A 65 -11.72 13.60 -5.40
C ARG A 65 -12.55 13.29 -4.16
N LYS A 66 -13.88 13.24 -4.29
CA LYS A 66 -14.77 12.83 -3.19
C LYS A 66 -14.56 11.38 -2.79
N LEU A 67 -14.45 10.48 -3.77
CA LEU A 67 -14.23 9.05 -3.53
C LEU A 67 -12.92 8.81 -2.77
N ALA A 68 -11.82 9.41 -3.23
CA ALA A 68 -10.53 9.28 -2.56
C ALA A 68 -10.55 9.85 -1.13
N ALA A 69 -11.23 10.97 -0.91
CA ALA A 69 -11.38 11.53 0.43
C ALA A 69 -12.19 10.61 1.37
N GLN A 70 -13.26 10.00 0.87
CA GLN A 70 -14.05 9.02 1.61
C GLN A 70 -13.23 7.76 1.94
N PHE A 71 -12.41 7.29 1.00
CA PHE A 71 -11.49 6.18 1.23
C PHE A 71 -10.45 6.50 2.32
N ILE A 72 -9.91 7.72 2.34
CA ILE A 72 -9.01 8.18 3.41
C ILE A 72 -9.74 8.21 4.76
N GLY A 73 -10.99 8.67 4.80
CA GLY A 73 -11.81 8.65 6.01
C GLY A 73 -12.07 7.22 6.52
N ALA A 74 -12.46 6.30 5.63
CA ALA A 74 -12.82 4.93 5.98
C ALA A 74 -11.67 4.15 6.64
N GLN A 75 -10.44 4.37 6.20
CA GLN A 75 -9.26 3.68 6.74
C GLN A 75 -8.64 4.37 7.96
N HIS A 76 -9.00 5.62 8.25
CA HIS A 76 -8.31 6.40 9.26
C HIS A 76 -8.48 5.76 10.64
N ARG A 77 -7.37 5.35 11.24
CA ARG A 77 -7.36 4.64 12.53
C ARG A 77 -7.76 5.52 13.71
N GLY A 78 -7.48 6.82 13.64
CA GLY A 78 -7.58 7.72 14.79
C GLY A 78 -6.76 7.19 15.96
N GLU A 79 -7.29 7.34 17.17
CA GLU A 79 -6.66 6.87 18.43
C GLU A 79 -7.14 5.48 18.86
N SER A 80 -7.85 4.75 18.00
CA SER A 80 -8.45 3.46 18.37
C SER A 80 -7.42 2.33 18.45
N VAL A 81 -7.47 1.57 19.55
CA VAL A 81 -6.59 0.42 19.80
C VAL A 81 -6.91 -0.76 18.85
N SER A 82 -8.18 -0.98 18.50
CA SER A 82 -8.65 -2.07 17.64
C SER A 82 -9.08 -1.59 16.24
N ASN A 83 -8.66 -2.33 15.21
CA ASN A 83 -8.90 -2.04 13.78
C ASN A 83 -9.83 -3.03 13.08
N ILE A 84 -10.49 -3.93 13.81
CA ILE A 84 -11.17 -5.09 13.20
C ILE A 84 -12.26 -4.66 12.20
N PHE A 85 -13.03 -3.62 12.50
CA PHE A 85 -14.06 -3.11 11.59
C PHE A 85 -13.49 -2.30 10.42
N ARG A 86 -12.27 -1.74 10.55
CA ARG A 86 -11.63 -0.94 9.50
C ARG A 86 -11.27 -1.77 8.29
N TYR A 87 -10.78 -2.99 8.50
CA TYR A 87 -10.49 -3.89 7.39
C TYR A 87 -11.78 -4.28 6.64
N ASN A 88 -12.87 -4.49 7.36
CA ASN A 88 -14.17 -4.69 6.71
C ASN A 88 -14.63 -3.47 5.90
N ASP A 89 -14.49 -2.26 6.47
CA ASP A 89 -14.81 -1.02 5.75
C ASP A 89 -13.96 -0.88 4.48
N ILE A 90 -12.64 -1.12 4.57
CA ILE A 90 -11.72 -1.05 3.42
C ILE A 90 -12.11 -2.10 2.37
N CYS A 91 -12.29 -3.36 2.76
CA CYS A 91 -12.71 -4.43 1.84
C CYS A 91 -14.04 -4.10 1.16
N SER A 92 -15.03 -3.65 1.92
CA SER A 92 -16.35 -3.26 1.40
C SER A 92 -16.24 -2.06 0.45
N PHE A 93 -15.39 -1.09 0.77
CA PHE A 93 -15.17 0.09 -0.06
C PHE A 93 -14.45 -0.26 -1.37
N VAL A 94 -13.39 -1.07 -1.31
CA VAL A 94 -12.67 -1.55 -2.50
C VAL A 94 -13.55 -2.44 -3.37
N ALA A 95 -14.39 -3.29 -2.77
CA ALA A 95 -15.33 -4.13 -3.53
C ALA A 95 -16.42 -3.29 -4.23
N ARG A 96 -16.90 -2.20 -3.60
CA ARG A 96 -17.94 -1.34 -4.16
C ARG A 96 -17.42 -0.42 -5.28
N TYR A 97 -16.16 0.00 -5.19
CA TYR A 97 -15.55 0.98 -6.11
C TYR A 97 -14.26 0.42 -6.74
N SER A 98 -14.27 -0.87 -7.09
CA SER A 98 -13.08 -1.58 -7.56
C SER A 98 -12.49 -0.92 -8.79
N ASP A 99 -13.33 -0.52 -9.73
CA ASP A 99 -12.91 0.01 -11.02
C ASP A 99 -12.31 1.40 -10.87
N GLU A 100 -12.91 2.25 -10.03
CA GLU A 100 -12.45 3.62 -9.79
C GLU A 100 -11.24 3.69 -8.87
N LEU A 101 -11.11 2.78 -7.90
CA LEU A 101 -9.99 2.75 -6.96
C LEU A 101 -8.77 2.00 -7.49
N SER A 102 -8.97 0.96 -8.30
CA SER A 102 -7.86 0.24 -8.94
C SER A 102 -7.24 1.03 -10.09
N ASP A 103 -7.93 2.07 -10.58
CA ASP A 103 -7.37 3.01 -11.53
C ASP A 103 -6.14 3.72 -10.92
N ARG A 104 -4.99 3.53 -11.57
CA ARG A 104 -3.70 4.10 -11.17
C ARG A 104 -3.77 5.60 -10.94
N SER A 105 -4.62 6.31 -11.67
CA SER A 105 -4.74 7.75 -11.53
C SER A 105 -5.33 8.18 -10.18
N THR A 106 -6.03 7.30 -9.43
CA THR A 106 -6.40 7.54 -8.02
C THR A 106 -5.16 7.55 -7.13
N THR A 107 -4.30 6.54 -7.23
CA THR A 107 -3.03 6.49 -6.48
C THR A 107 -2.12 7.66 -6.86
N SER A 108 -1.99 7.99 -8.14
CA SER A 108 -1.22 9.16 -8.59
C SER A 108 -1.77 10.48 -8.04
N MET A 109 -3.09 10.64 -7.96
CA MET A 109 -3.72 11.81 -7.35
C MET A 109 -3.33 11.95 -5.87
N LEU A 110 -3.30 10.84 -5.13
CA LEU A 110 -2.91 10.85 -3.72
C LEU A 110 -1.41 11.13 -3.55
N CYS A 111 -0.55 10.56 -4.39
CA CYS A 111 0.87 10.88 -4.41
C CYS A 111 1.11 12.37 -4.70
N GLU A 112 0.38 12.93 -5.66
CA GLU A 112 0.46 14.36 -6.01
C GLU A 112 -0.04 15.25 -4.87
N LEU A 113 -1.12 14.86 -4.21
CA LEU A 113 -1.60 15.56 -3.02
C LEU A 113 -0.55 15.55 -1.91
N HIS A 114 0.03 14.39 -1.61
CA HIS A 114 1.09 14.25 -0.61
C HIS A 114 2.27 15.18 -0.93
N LYS A 115 2.73 15.19 -2.19
CA LYS A 115 3.79 16.08 -2.66
C LYS A 115 3.46 17.56 -2.45
N ARG A 116 2.21 17.97 -2.72
CA ARG A 116 1.79 19.37 -2.54
C ARG A 116 1.67 19.76 -1.08
N LEU A 117 1.20 18.87 -0.21
CA LEU A 117 1.10 19.14 1.23
C LEU A 117 2.48 19.21 1.88
N ILE A 118 3.37 18.26 1.60
CA ILE A 118 4.71 18.24 2.20
C ILE A 118 5.54 19.47 1.78
N ALA A 119 5.34 19.98 0.57
CA ALA A 119 6.00 21.20 0.09
C ALA A 119 5.57 22.48 0.83
N THR A 120 4.46 22.44 1.57
CA THR A 120 4.01 23.58 2.41
C THR A 120 4.63 23.56 3.81
N VAL A 121 5.30 22.48 4.19
CA VAL A 121 5.90 22.32 5.52
C VAL A 121 7.38 22.74 5.45
N PRO A 122 7.85 23.66 6.32
CA PRO A 122 9.26 24.00 6.40
C PRO A 122 10.12 22.78 6.72
N SER A 123 11.32 22.69 6.13
CA SER A 123 12.21 21.52 6.31
C SER A 123 12.54 21.20 7.78
N ALA A 124 12.61 22.23 8.63
CA ALA A 124 12.84 22.08 10.07
C ALA A 124 11.69 21.36 10.81
N GLU A 125 10.47 21.44 10.27
CA GLU A 125 9.26 20.87 10.88
C GLU A 125 8.89 19.50 10.33
N LEU A 126 9.57 19.01 9.28
CA LEU A 126 9.28 17.71 8.66
C LEU A 126 9.43 16.52 9.62
N LYS A 127 10.30 16.65 10.63
CA LYS A 127 10.49 15.63 11.68
C LYS A 127 9.55 15.81 12.87
N ASN A 128 8.76 16.88 12.89
CA ASN A 128 7.85 17.16 13.98
C ASN A 128 6.52 16.43 13.76
N GLU A 129 6.37 15.27 14.39
CA GLU A 129 5.15 14.46 14.33
C GLU A 129 3.93 15.14 14.97
N SER A 130 4.11 16.23 15.72
CA SER A 130 2.99 17.03 16.23
C SER A 130 2.41 18.00 15.19
N ASN A 131 3.12 18.28 14.09
CA ASN A 131 2.62 19.13 13.02
C ASN A 131 1.43 18.44 12.31
N ALA A 132 0.30 19.14 12.24
CA ALA A 132 -0.95 18.60 11.69
C ALA A 132 -0.81 18.17 10.22
N ILE A 133 -0.06 18.91 9.40
CA ILE A 133 0.17 18.56 7.99
C ILE A 133 1.06 17.33 7.87
N VAL A 134 2.06 17.17 8.75
CA VAL A 134 2.89 15.95 8.78
C VAL A 134 2.03 14.73 9.12
N LYS A 135 1.10 14.83 10.08
CA LYS A 135 0.12 13.77 10.38
C LYS A 135 -0.83 13.47 9.21
N ASP A 136 -1.30 14.50 8.53
CA ASP A 136 -2.13 14.33 7.34
C ASP A 136 -1.34 13.67 6.19
N CYS A 137 -0.05 13.99 6.02
CA CYS A 137 0.84 13.32 5.06
C CYS A 137 1.06 11.84 5.43
N GLN A 138 1.24 11.51 6.72
CA GLN A 138 1.29 10.12 7.17
C GLN A 138 -0.01 9.39 6.82
N THR A 139 -1.17 10.00 7.07
CA THR A 139 -2.47 9.44 6.72
C THR A 139 -2.58 9.16 5.21
N LEU A 140 -2.03 10.03 4.36
CA LEU A 140 -1.95 9.78 2.91
C LEU A 140 -1.04 8.61 2.55
N ILE A 141 0.09 8.46 3.22
CA ILE A 141 0.99 7.30 3.02
C ILE A 141 0.23 6.01 3.33
N GLU A 142 -0.54 5.96 4.42
CA GLU A 142 -1.35 4.78 4.75
C GLU A 142 -2.40 4.48 3.67
N ALA A 143 -3.04 5.53 3.14
CA ALA A 143 -4.01 5.41 2.06
C ALA A 143 -3.44 4.87 0.77
N ILE A 144 -2.29 5.41 0.36
CA ILE A 144 -1.58 4.94 -0.82
C ILE A 144 -1.13 3.48 -0.60
N ASN A 145 -0.67 3.14 0.60
CA ASN A 145 -0.21 1.79 0.92
C ASN A 145 -1.35 0.76 0.84
N ALA A 146 -2.52 1.10 1.40
CA ALA A 146 -3.70 0.25 1.35
C ALA A 146 -4.20 0.04 -0.09
N LEU A 147 -4.33 1.11 -0.87
CA LEU A 147 -4.78 1.02 -2.27
C LEU A 147 -3.80 0.21 -3.11
N GLU A 148 -2.51 0.52 -3.00
CA GLU A 148 -1.49 -0.15 -3.80
C GLU A 148 -1.38 -1.64 -3.43
N ALA A 149 -1.46 -1.99 -2.16
CA ALA A 149 -1.46 -3.38 -1.72
C ALA A 149 -2.70 -4.12 -2.25
N CYS A 150 -3.90 -3.53 -2.14
CA CYS A 150 -5.12 -4.14 -2.66
C CYS A 150 -5.06 -4.32 -4.18
N ALA A 151 -4.55 -3.33 -4.91
CA ALA A 151 -4.40 -3.39 -6.36
C ALA A 151 -3.39 -4.47 -6.80
N GLN A 152 -2.24 -4.59 -6.11
CA GLN A 152 -1.22 -5.59 -6.45
C GLN A 152 -1.65 -7.03 -6.13
N GLN A 153 -2.44 -7.22 -5.05
CA GLN A 153 -2.91 -8.55 -4.65
C GLN A 153 -4.20 -8.97 -5.38
N GLY A 154 -4.89 -8.04 -6.03
CA GLY A 154 -6.12 -8.28 -6.81
C GLY A 154 -7.37 -8.57 -5.99
N ASN A 155 -7.24 -9.00 -4.73
CA ASN A 155 -8.36 -9.25 -3.83
C ASN A 155 -8.06 -8.72 -2.42
N ALA A 156 -8.75 -7.65 -2.03
CA ALA A 156 -8.58 -6.99 -0.73
C ALA A 156 -8.92 -7.90 0.46
N VAL A 157 -9.92 -8.78 0.34
CA VAL A 157 -10.33 -9.69 1.42
C VAL A 157 -9.23 -10.70 1.70
N ILE A 158 -8.75 -11.39 0.67
CA ILE A 158 -7.66 -12.37 0.79
C ILE A 158 -6.38 -11.70 1.32
N PHE A 159 -6.10 -10.48 0.83
CA PHE A 159 -4.97 -9.69 1.30
C PHE A 159 -5.05 -9.42 2.82
N TYR A 160 -6.17 -8.87 3.31
CA TYR A 160 -6.29 -8.54 4.73
C TYR A 160 -6.40 -9.77 5.62
N GLU A 161 -7.02 -10.86 5.15
CA GLU A 161 -7.00 -12.15 5.85
C GLU A 161 -5.56 -12.65 6.06
N THR A 162 -4.73 -12.55 5.02
CA THR A 162 -3.31 -12.94 5.08
C THR A 162 -2.53 -12.03 6.03
N VAL A 163 -2.71 -10.70 5.94
CA VAL A 163 -1.98 -9.73 6.76
C VAL A 163 -2.35 -9.84 8.24
N CYS A 164 -3.61 -10.15 8.54
CA CYS A 164 -4.09 -10.35 9.91
C CYS A 164 -3.64 -11.68 10.52
N ASN A 165 -3.07 -12.60 9.75
CA ASN A 165 -2.60 -13.90 10.23
C ASN A 165 -1.14 -14.17 9.85
N PRO A 166 -0.17 -13.37 10.33
CA PRO A 166 1.23 -13.49 9.93
C PRO A 166 1.88 -14.83 10.33
N SER A 167 1.33 -15.54 11.32
CA SER A 167 1.82 -16.85 11.76
C SER A 167 1.40 -18.01 10.87
N SER A 168 0.44 -17.81 9.94
CA SER A 168 -0.05 -18.90 9.10
C SER A 168 0.99 -19.40 8.09
N SER A 169 1.90 -18.52 7.64
CA SER A 169 2.98 -18.89 6.73
C SER A 169 4.10 -17.85 6.70
N GLU A 170 5.28 -18.25 6.25
CA GLU A 170 6.41 -17.34 6.00
C GLU A 170 6.04 -16.23 5.00
N ARG A 171 5.23 -16.58 3.99
CA ARG A 171 4.70 -15.63 3.02
C ARG A 171 3.80 -14.58 3.68
N ALA A 172 2.90 -15.00 4.57
CA ALA A 172 2.02 -14.10 5.29
C ALA A 172 2.84 -13.13 6.16
N ARG A 173 3.84 -13.64 6.89
CA ARG A 173 4.77 -12.82 7.66
C ARG A 173 5.47 -11.76 6.81
N LYS A 174 6.08 -12.15 5.68
CA LYS A 174 6.73 -11.22 4.75
C LYS A 174 5.74 -10.18 4.22
N LEU A 175 4.54 -10.59 3.83
CA LEU A 175 3.51 -9.67 3.32
C LEU A 175 3.08 -8.66 4.38
N THR A 176 2.86 -9.11 5.62
CA THR A 176 2.55 -8.24 6.77
C THR A 176 3.67 -7.24 7.02
N GLU A 177 4.93 -7.69 7.07
CA GLU A 177 6.09 -6.81 7.28
C GLU A 177 6.18 -5.72 6.21
N ARG A 178 6.01 -6.09 4.93
CA ARG A 178 6.01 -5.13 3.80
C ARG A 178 4.89 -4.11 3.93
N TYR A 179 3.70 -4.56 4.31
CA TYR A 179 2.55 -3.68 4.51
C TYR A 179 2.74 -2.73 5.69
N GLU A 180 3.22 -3.22 6.83
CA GLU A 180 3.48 -2.42 8.03
C GLU A 180 4.58 -1.37 7.81
N ARG A 181 5.64 -1.72 7.07
CA ARG A 181 6.72 -0.81 6.66
C ARG A 181 6.33 0.18 5.57
N LYS A 182 5.08 0.16 5.12
CA LYS A 182 4.53 1.04 4.08
C LYS A 182 5.29 0.93 2.73
N GLU A 183 5.81 -0.25 2.41
CA GLU A 183 6.63 -0.45 1.21
C GLU A 183 5.83 -0.28 -0.09
N PHE A 184 4.54 -0.63 -0.10
CA PHE A 184 3.68 -0.42 -1.25
C PHE A 184 3.51 1.08 -1.54
N ALA A 185 3.30 1.90 -0.51
CA ALA A 185 3.26 3.35 -0.67
C ALA A 185 4.59 3.91 -1.18
N LYS A 186 5.72 3.48 -0.62
CA LYS A 186 7.04 3.90 -1.09
C LYS A 186 7.21 3.60 -2.59
N ARG A 187 6.91 2.37 -3.03
CA ARG A 187 6.97 1.99 -4.45
C ARG A 187 6.05 2.84 -5.31
N ALA A 188 4.81 3.07 -4.87
CA ALA A 188 3.85 3.87 -5.61
C ALA A 188 4.28 5.33 -5.77
N MET A 189 4.82 5.93 -4.71
CA MET A 189 5.35 7.30 -4.71
C MET A 189 6.59 7.42 -5.60
N MET A 190 7.52 6.47 -5.52
CA MET A 190 8.69 6.44 -6.39
C MET A 190 8.29 6.35 -7.86
N LYS A 191 7.37 5.43 -8.21
CA LYS A 191 6.84 5.31 -9.57
C LYS A 191 6.18 6.60 -10.06
N HIS A 192 5.49 7.34 -9.18
CA HIS A 192 4.88 8.64 -9.51
C HIS A 192 5.93 9.74 -9.71
N LEU A 193 6.95 9.80 -8.86
CA LEU A 193 7.98 10.84 -8.89
C LEU A 193 8.97 10.69 -10.05
N PHE A 194 9.35 9.45 -10.37
CA PHE A 194 10.39 9.15 -11.34
C PHE A 194 9.88 8.68 -12.70
N LYS A 195 8.54 8.60 -12.89
CA LYS A 195 7.85 8.22 -14.13
C LYS A 195 8.67 7.26 -15.02
N GLU A 196 8.63 5.98 -14.64
CA GLU A 196 9.15 4.86 -15.45
C GLU A 196 10.62 4.98 -15.85
N ASP A 197 11.50 5.08 -14.85
CA ASP A 197 12.85 4.54 -15.02
C ASP A 197 12.72 3.00 -14.94
N PRO A 198 12.99 2.24 -16.03
CA PRO A 198 12.87 0.78 -16.04
C PRO A 198 13.85 0.10 -15.07
N SER A 199 14.80 0.85 -14.51
CA SER A 199 15.68 0.37 -13.42
C SER A 199 14.95 0.17 -12.08
N PHE A 200 13.79 0.81 -11.86
CA PHE A 200 12.96 0.64 -10.65
C PHE A 200 11.69 -0.19 -10.90
N GLY A 201 11.48 -0.61 -12.15
CA GLY A 201 10.41 -1.50 -12.58
C GLY A 201 10.95 -2.93 -12.68
N ASP A 202 10.64 -3.73 -11.68
CA ASP A 202 10.57 -5.19 -11.72
C ASP A 202 11.85 -6.03 -11.50
N ASN A 203 13.07 -5.49 -11.40
CA ASN A 203 14.27 -6.37 -11.26
C ASN A 203 14.90 -6.52 -9.86
N ASP A 204 14.46 -5.79 -8.83
CA ASP A 204 15.05 -5.92 -7.46
C ASP A 204 14.10 -6.57 -6.42
N PHE A 205 12.91 -7.01 -6.83
CA PHE A 205 11.94 -7.66 -5.94
C PHE A 205 11.26 -8.89 -6.56
N ASP A 206 11.84 -9.42 -7.64
CA ASP A 206 11.47 -10.73 -8.19
C ASP A 206 12.13 -11.84 -7.36
N ASP A 207 11.49 -12.16 -6.23
CA ASP A 207 11.39 -13.54 -5.79
C ASP A 207 9.90 -13.86 -5.63
N GLU A 208 9.39 -14.49 -6.70
CA GLU A 208 8.06 -15.08 -6.92
C GLU A 208 6.89 -14.10 -7.21
N GLU A 209 6.63 -13.90 -8.51
CA GLU A 209 5.26 -13.79 -9.03
C GLU A 209 4.45 -14.99 -8.50
N ILE A 210 3.37 -14.72 -7.77
CA ILE A 210 2.49 -15.78 -7.27
C ILE A 210 1.20 -15.78 -8.09
N PRO A 211 1.01 -16.76 -8.99
CA PRO A 211 -0.19 -16.85 -9.80
C PRO A 211 -1.37 -17.33 -8.94
N ILE A 212 -2.42 -16.51 -8.86
CA ILE A 212 -3.75 -16.98 -8.46
C ILE A 212 -4.54 -17.18 -9.77
N GLY A 213 -4.44 -18.41 -10.30
CA GLY A 213 -5.23 -19.05 -11.33
C GLY A 213 -5.98 -18.22 -12.38
N SER A 214 -5.46 -18.18 -13.61
CA SER A 214 -6.24 -18.46 -14.83
C SER A 214 -5.33 -18.82 -16.03
N SER A 215 -5.81 -19.74 -16.86
CA SER A 215 -5.07 -20.48 -17.89
C SER A 215 -4.55 -19.68 -19.10
N ALA A 216 -3.43 -20.17 -19.64
CA ALA A 216 -3.05 -20.27 -21.07
C ALA A 216 -2.21 -19.17 -21.77
N ARG A 217 -0.97 -19.58 -22.08
CA ARG A 217 -0.15 -19.42 -23.31
C ARG A 217 0.89 -18.28 -23.47
N LYS A 218 2.15 -18.75 -23.57
CA LYS A 218 3.26 -18.42 -24.52
C LYS A 218 3.82 -16.98 -24.50
N GLY A 219 5.14 -16.74 -24.48
CA GLY A 219 6.30 -17.61 -24.62
C GLY A 219 7.58 -16.83 -24.27
N LYS A 220 8.58 -17.56 -23.76
CA LYS A 220 9.87 -17.07 -23.27
C LYS A 220 10.81 -16.73 -24.44
N PRO A 221 11.48 -15.56 -24.49
CA PRO A 221 12.79 -15.47 -25.11
C PRO A 221 13.86 -15.82 -24.06
N LYS A 222 14.77 -16.72 -24.42
CA LYS A 222 16.01 -16.98 -23.68
C LYS A 222 16.90 -15.73 -23.77
N GLY A 223 17.09 -15.02 -22.67
CA GLY A 223 18.14 -14.03 -22.49
C GLY A 223 19.17 -14.57 -21.50
N SER A 224 20.44 -14.57 -21.88
CA SER A 224 21.60 -15.08 -21.16
C SER A 224 21.76 -14.47 -19.77
N SER A 225 21.96 -15.32 -18.75
CA SER A 225 22.44 -14.89 -17.43
C SER A 225 23.74 -14.12 -17.59
N PHE A 226 23.70 -12.85 -17.22
CA PHE A 226 24.87 -12.02 -16.99
C PHE A 226 25.30 -12.33 -15.55
N GLU A 227 26.42 -13.03 -15.38
CA GLU A 227 26.90 -13.42 -14.05
C GLU A 227 27.40 -12.18 -13.30
N ASP A 228 27.10 -12.09 -12.00
CA ASP A 228 27.44 -10.98 -11.09
C ASP A 228 28.92 -10.55 -11.13
N GLY A 229 29.82 -11.37 -11.69
CA GLY A 229 31.23 -11.03 -11.90
C GLY A 229 31.47 -9.88 -12.89
N ASP A 230 30.62 -9.70 -13.89
CA ASP A 230 30.83 -8.68 -14.93
C ASP A 230 30.55 -7.25 -14.42
N LEU A 231 29.67 -7.10 -13.44
CA LEU A 231 29.38 -5.81 -12.82
C LEU A 231 30.57 -5.30 -11.99
N TYR A 232 31.21 -6.20 -11.22
CA TYR A 232 32.43 -5.87 -10.49
C TYR A 232 33.59 -5.51 -11.41
N LEU A 233 33.70 -6.19 -12.55
CA LEU A 233 34.74 -5.93 -13.55
C LEU A 233 34.54 -4.55 -14.21
N LEU A 234 33.30 -4.19 -14.48
CA LEU A 234 32.93 -2.88 -15.03
C LEU A 234 33.17 -1.75 -14.01
N PHE A 235 32.83 -1.94 -12.74
CA PHE A 235 33.17 -1.00 -11.67
C PHE A 235 34.69 -0.84 -11.49
N ALA A 236 35.44 -1.94 -11.52
CA ALA A 236 36.90 -1.89 -11.44
C ALA A 236 37.51 -1.13 -12.63
N PHE A 237 36.96 -1.30 -13.84
CA PHE A 237 37.43 -0.59 -15.02
C PHE A 237 37.15 0.92 -14.96
N VAL A 238 35.97 1.33 -14.49
CA VAL A 238 35.62 2.75 -14.32
C VAL A 238 36.51 3.41 -13.27
N ILE A 239 36.79 2.73 -12.15
CA ILE A 239 37.69 3.24 -11.11
C ILE A 239 39.11 3.39 -11.68
N ALA A 240 39.63 2.38 -12.38
CA ALA A 240 40.96 2.45 -12.99
C ALA A 240 41.07 3.56 -14.04
N ALA A 241 40.06 3.74 -14.89
CA ALA A 241 40.02 4.82 -15.88
C ALA A 241 39.99 6.20 -15.22
N SER A 242 39.20 6.37 -14.17
CA SER A 242 39.14 7.65 -13.43
C SER A 242 40.47 8.01 -12.77
N ALA A 243 41.15 7.03 -12.17
CA ALA A 243 42.48 7.21 -11.59
C ALA A 243 43.53 7.58 -12.66
N MET A 244 43.46 6.97 -13.85
CA MET A 244 44.36 7.29 -14.95
C MET A 244 44.16 8.73 -15.46
N VAL A 245 42.92 9.19 -15.62
CA VAL A 245 42.63 10.57 -16.04
C VAL A 245 43.13 11.59 -15.02
N VAL A 246 42.92 11.34 -13.72
CA VAL A 246 43.43 12.20 -12.65
C VAL A 246 44.97 12.21 -12.65
N GLY A 247 45.60 11.05 -12.83
CA GLY A 247 47.06 10.93 -12.94
C GLY A 247 47.63 11.72 -14.12
N ILE A 248 47.02 11.62 -15.30
CA ILE A 248 47.41 12.37 -16.51
C ILE A 248 47.24 13.87 -16.29
N TYR A 249 46.13 14.29 -15.66
CA TYR A 249 45.88 15.70 -15.33
C TYR A 249 46.97 16.26 -14.40
N PHE A 250 47.30 15.55 -13.32
CA PHE A 250 48.36 15.97 -12.40
C PHE A 250 49.73 15.99 -13.05
N TYR A 251 50.04 15.02 -13.92
CA TYR A 251 51.30 14.96 -14.65
C TYR A 251 51.43 16.12 -15.66
N ALA A 252 50.38 16.40 -16.42
CA ALA A 252 50.33 17.51 -17.37
C ALA A 252 50.42 18.87 -16.66
N HIS A 253 49.73 19.04 -15.54
CA HIS A 253 49.80 20.25 -14.72
C HIS A 253 51.20 20.47 -14.14
N LYS A 254 51.89 19.40 -13.74
CA LYS A 254 53.26 19.48 -13.21
C LYS A 254 54.29 19.79 -14.31
N LEU A 255 54.05 19.36 -15.55
CA LEU A 255 54.90 19.66 -16.72
C LEU A 255 54.72 21.09 -17.25
N MET A 256 53.58 21.74 -17.06
CA MET A 256 53.37 23.14 -17.45
C MET A 256 53.94 24.17 -16.46
N ILE A 257 54.44 23.73 -15.30
CA ILE A 257 55.01 24.59 -14.25
C ILE A 257 56.55 24.63 -14.30
N PHE A 258 57.16 23.91 -15.24
CA PHE A 258 58.58 23.99 -15.58
C PHE A 258 58.75 24.58 -16.99
#